data_AF-B9RQN4-F1
#
_entry.id   AF-B9RQN4-F1
#
_cell.length_a   1.000
_cell.length_b   1.000
_cell.length_c   1.000
_cell.angle_alpha   90.00
_cell.angle_beta   90.00
_cell.angle_gamma   90.00
#
_symmetry.space_group_name_H-M   'P 1'
#
loop_
_entity.id
_entity.type
_entity.pdbx_description
1 polymer ?
#
loop_
_entity_poly.entity_id
_entity_poly.type
_entity_poly.pdbx_seq_one_letter_code
_entity_poly.pdbx_strand_id
1 'polypeptide(L)'
;MVLTRAFLQTLHSEKDLDHENICQVEEKAVEVKTAFDTSMAINDFLFSLNIDNINLVKLLEYIKDNNIIHKVTGYGEKVASLQKESVPIDNGEYGEEWSTLFSFQALVDMLVSLTNNDGDGRIIISKSRLTCSGRGGGFLKYVMLTGEKMFSEIVHEAHAIVLAGGTLQPMEETRERLFPWLPPRQLHFFSCSHIVPPESILPIVVSRGPSGQSFDFSYSCRSSSNMIEELGLLLCNLVAIVPKGIVVFFSSFEYKGKVYDAWKTSDILERIKKKKTYLQRA
;
A
#
# COMPACT_ATOMS: atom_id res chain seq x y z
N MET A 1 9.93 23.56 15.18
CA MET A 1 10.60 23.99 13.93
C MET A 1 11.81 23.16 13.53
N VAL A 2 12.59 22.60 14.48
CA VAL A 2 13.78 21.79 14.14
C VAL A 2 13.42 20.51 13.37
N LEU A 3 12.46 19.72 13.88
CA LEU A 3 12.05 18.44 13.27
C LEU A 3 11.45 18.61 11.86
N THR A 4 10.55 19.58 11.68
CA THR A 4 9.91 19.82 10.37
C THR A 4 10.93 20.30 9.34
N ARG A 5 11.90 21.13 9.74
CA ARG A 5 12.99 21.57 8.86
C ARG A 5 13.91 20.40 8.50
N ALA A 6 14.26 19.56 9.47
CA ALA A 6 15.07 18.36 9.23
C ALA A 6 14.40 17.43 8.21
N PHE A 7 13.12 17.08 8.40
CA PHE A 7 12.41 16.21 7.45
C PHE A 7 12.29 16.82 6.05
N LEU A 8 12.07 18.14 5.95
CA LEU A 8 12.05 18.83 4.66
C LEU A 8 13.42 18.82 3.97
N GLN A 9 14.52 18.98 4.73
CA GLN A 9 15.88 18.87 4.18
C GLN A 9 16.15 17.49 3.58
N THR A 10 15.62 16.41 4.18
CA THR A 10 15.76 15.06 3.60
C THR A 10 15.04 14.92 2.26
N LEU A 11 13.89 15.58 2.09
CA LEU A 11 13.04 15.47 0.91
C LEU A 11 13.49 16.40 -0.23
N HIS A 12 14.24 17.45 0.08
CA HIS A 12 14.82 18.37 -0.91
C HIS A 12 16.23 17.91 -1.31
N SER A 13 16.52 17.92 -2.61
CA SER A 13 17.88 17.73 -3.10
C SER A 13 18.66 19.02 -2.87
N GLU A 14 19.76 18.98 -2.11
CA GLU A 14 20.71 20.11 -1.99
C GLU A 14 21.46 20.42 -3.31
N LYS A 15 21.15 19.74 -4.42
CA LYS A 15 21.85 19.91 -5.72
C LYS A 15 21.12 20.77 -6.76
N ASP A 16 19.99 21.40 -6.44
CA ASP A 16 19.28 22.25 -7.41
C ASP A 16 19.70 23.74 -7.38
N LEU A 17 20.89 24.06 -6.84
CA LEU A 17 21.43 25.42 -6.84
C LEU A 17 22.73 25.64 -7.63
N ASP A 18 23.38 24.58 -8.13
CA ASP A 18 24.62 24.72 -8.92
C ASP A 18 24.59 23.78 -10.13
N HIS A 19 23.92 24.16 -11.22
CA HIS A 19 24.30 23.86 -12.61
C HIS A 19 23.33 24.54 -13.58
N GLU A 20 23.52 25.84 -13.78
CA GLU A 20 23.28 26.43 -15.09
C GLU A 20 24.33 25.86 -16.08
N ASN A 21 23.85 25.45 -17.26
CA ASN A 21 24.61 25.06 -18.46
C ASN A 21 25.34 23.70 -18.44
N ILE A 22 24.81 22.73 -19.21
CA ILE A 22 25.31 22.37 -20.56
C ILE A 22 24.35 21.31 -21.15
N CYS A 23 23.62 21.71 -22.18
CA CYS A 23 23.03 20.80 -23.15
C CYS A 23 24.12 20.44 -24.18
N GLN A 24 24.37 19.14 -24.42
CA GLN A 24 24.36 18.53 -25.75
C GLN A 24 24.68 17.01 -25.69
N VAL A 25 23.66 16.23 -26.11
CA VAL A 25 23.65 15.02 -26.98
C VAL A 25 24.70 13.92 -26.75
N GLU A 26 24.23 12.71 -26.41
CA GLU A 26 24.28 11.52 -27.28
C GLU A 26 23.43 10.36 -26.73
N GLU A 27 22.62 9.76 -27.61
CA GLU A 27 21.77 8.59 -27.37
C GLU A 27 22.60 7.29 -27.31
N LYS A 28 22.34 6.45 -26.29
CA LYS A 28 22.24 4.99 -26.44
C LYS A 28 21.56 4.34 -25.23
N ALA A 29 20.67 3.40 -25.53
CA ALA A 29 19.78 2.69 -24.63
C ALA A 29 20.50 1.97 -23.46
N VAL A 30 19.82 1.91 -22.31
CA VAL A 30 19.64 0.74 -21.40
C VAL A 30 19.21 1.25 -20.01
N GLU A 31 18.16 0.62 -19.46
CA GLU A 31 17.58 0.76 -18.11
C GLU A 31 16.92 2.10 -17.74
N VAL A 32 15.58 2.11 -17.72
CA VAL A 32 14.78 3.06 -16.95
C VAL A 32 15.09 2.83 -15.47
N LYS A 33 16.09 3.54 -14.94
CA LYS A 33 16.40 3.59 -13.51
C LYS A 33 15.19 4.17 -12.77
N THR A 34 14.44 3.23 -12.19
CA THR A 34 13.40 3.44 -11.19
C THR A 34 13.92 4.30 -10.03
N ALA A 35 12.99 4.93 -9.31
CA ALA A 35 13.23 5.90 -8.24
C ALA A 35 14.45 5.57 -7.35
N PHE A 36 15.24 6.59 -6.98
CA PHE A 36 16.26 6.46 -5.94
C PHE A 36 15.56 6.45 -4.58
N ASP A 37 14.78 5.41 -4.33
CA ASP A 37 14.18 5.17 -3.02
C ASP A 37 15.28 4.62 -2.13
N THR A 38 15.69 5.41 -1.13
CA THR A 38 16.67 4.97 -0.14
C THR A 38 15.94 4.42 1.07
N SER A 39 16.27 3.18 1.46
CA SER A 39 15.84 2.58 2.71
C SER A 39 16.95 2.69 3.76
N MET A 40 16.61 3.11 4.97
CA MET A 40 17.54 3.15 6.10
C MET A 40 16.87 2.70 7.40
N ALA A 41 17.67 2.36 8.40
CA ALA A 41 17.21 2.08 9.75
C ALA A 41 16.75 3.37 10.45
N ILE A 42 16.06 3.23 11.58
CA ILE A 42 15.49 4.39 12.31
C ILE A 42 16.63 5.25 12.88
N ASN A 43 17.60 4.63 13.54
CA ASN A 43 18.73 5.31 14.14
C ASN A 43 19.58 5.99 13.06
N ASP A 44 19.87 5.30 11.96
CA ASP A 44 20.60 5.88 10.82
C ASP A 44 19.92 7.15 10.29
N PHE A 45 18.58 7.12 10.20
CA PHE A 45 17.80 8.29 9.82
C PHE A 45 17.91 9.43 10.85
N LEU A 46 17.77 9.14 12.13
CA LEU A 46 17.88 10.13 13.20
C LEU A 46 19.28 10.78 13.24
N PHE A 47 20.34 9.98 13.05
CA PHE A 47 21.72 10.46 12.95
C PHE A 47 21.96 11.30 11.70
N SER A 48 21.42 10.87 10.55
CA SER A 48 21.53 11.65 9.30
C SER A 48 20.92 13.04 9.41
N LEU A 49 19.91 13.19 10.27
CA LEU A 49 19.19 14.42 10.52
C LEU A 49 19.70 15.22 11.72
N ASN A 50 20.64 14.66 12.49
CA ASN A 50 21.16 15.25 13.72
C ASN A 50 20.03 15.58 14.74
N ILE A 51 19.03 14.69 14.82
CA ILE A 51 17.87 14.80 15.73
C ILE A 51 17.86 13.73 16.83
N ASP A 52 18.94 12.96 16.93
CA ASP A 52 19.20 11.94 17.96
C ASP A 52 19.15 12.49 19.39
N ASN A 53 19.50 13.76 19.57
CA ASN A 53 19.46 14.45 20.87
C ASN A 53 18.03 14.82 21.35
N ILE A 54 17.02 14.68 20.50
CA ILE A 54 15.63 15.02 20.84
C ILE A 54 14.96 13.79 21.46
N ASN A 55 14.48 13.93 22.70
CA ASN A 55 13.67 12.89 23.33
C ASN A 55 12.25 12.88 22.71
N LEU A 56 12.04 12.00 21.73
CA LEU A 56 10.78 11.86 21.01
C LEU A 56 9.62 11.40 21.92
N VAL A 57 9.89 10.58 22.93
CA VAL A 57 8.86 10.08 23.87
C VAL A 57 8.26 11.24 24.67
N LYS A 58 9.11 12.08 25.27
CA LYS A 58 8.67 13.29 26.00
C LYS A 58 7.97 14.29 25.09
N LEU A 59 8.41 14.40 23.84
CA LEU A 59 7.76 15.28 22.86
C LEU A 59 6.35 14.80 22.53
N LEU A 60 6.15 13.50 22.34
CA LEU A 60 4.83 12.90 22.08
C LEU A 60 3.89 13.07 23.27
N GLU A 61 4.38 12.85 24.50
CA GLU A 61 3.63 13.14 25.73
C GLU A 61 3.22 14.63 25.78
N TYR A 62 4.16 15.54 25.54
CA TYR A 62 3.88 16.97 25.53
C TYR A 62 2.83 17.38 24.49
N ILE A 63 2.90 16.81 23.26
CA ILE A 63 1.92 17.06 22.18
C ILE A 63 0.52 16.64 22.62
N LYS A 64 0.42 15.49 23.30
CA LYS A 64 -0.83 14.92 23.80
C LYS A 64 -1.39 15.76 24.96
N ASP A 65 -0.59 16.00 25.99
CA ASP A 65 -1.02 16.69 27.22
C ASP A 65 -1.46 18.13 26.95
N ASN A 66 -0.78 18.82 26.03
CA ASN A 66 -1.07 20.21 25.71
C ASN A 66 -2.08 20.37 24.57
N ASN A 67 -2.65 19.28 24.07
CA ASN A 67 -3.58 19.26 22.94
C ASN A 67 -3.04 20.08 21.74
N ILE A 68 -1.74 19.92 21.44
CA ILE A 68 -1.05 20.72 20.43
C ILE A 68 -1.67 20.53 19.05
N ILE A 69 -2.17 19.33 18.75
CA ILE A 69 -2.88 19.03 17.50
C ILE A 69 -3.99 20.04 17.25
N HIS A 70 -4.87 20.27 18.24
CA HIS A 70 -5.98 21.23 18.11
C HIS A 70 -5.51 22.68 17.94
N LYS A 71 -4.42 23.05 18.61
CA LYS A 71 -3.84 24.39 18.48
C LYS A 71 -3.28 24.60 17.08
N VAL A 72 -2.44 23.69 16.59
CA VAL A 72 -1.82 23.77 15.26
C VAL A 72 -2.87 23.76 14.17
N THR A 73 -3.89 22.89 14.28
CA THR A 73 -5.02 22.89 13.35
C THR A 73 -5.75 24.22 13.37
N GLY A 74 -6.14 24.74 14.55
CA GLY A 74 -6.88 25.99 14.63
C GLY A 74 -6.10 27.20 14.09
N TYR A 75 -4.79 27.25 14.33
CA TYR A 75 -3.93 28.27 13.71
C TYR A 75 -3.77 28.06 12.20
N GLY A 76 -3.65 26.81 11.74
CA GLY A 76 -3.53 26.48 10.32
C GLY A 76 -4.77 26.87 9.53
N GLU A 77 -5.96 26.58 10.06
CA GLU A 77 -7.24 27.00 9.49
C GLU A 77 -7.35 28.52 9.41
N LYS A 78 -6.96 29.23 10.47
CA LYS A 78 -6.93 30.70 10.49
C LYS A 78 -5.95 31.30 9.48
N VAL A 79 -4.79 30.69 9.29
CA VAL A 79 -3.81 31.14 8.28
C VAL A 79 -4.32 30.83 6.87
N ALA A 80 -4.95 29.67 6.66
CA ALA A 80 -5.56 29.31 5.39
C ALA A 80 -6.72 30.24 5.03
N SER A 81 -7.55 30.65 6.01
CA SER A 81 -8.63 31.60 5.80
C SER A 81 -8.10 33.00 5.44
N LEU A 82 -7.02 33.46 6.07
CA LEU A 82 -6.37 34.74 5.75
C LEU A 82 -5.72 34.76 4.36
N GLN A 83 -5.21 33.62 3.87
CA GLN A 83 -4.64 33.51 2.53
C GLN A 83 -5.73 33.51 1.43
N LYS A 84 -6.91 32.94 1.72
CA LYS A 84 -8.07 32.93 0.81
C LYS A 84 -8.71 34.31 0.61
N GLU A 85 -8.47 35.29 1.48
CA GLU A 85 -8.96 36.67 1.32
C GLU A 85 -8.19 37.51 0.29
N SER A 86 -7.12 36.99 -0.33
CA SER A 86 -6.25 37.76 -1.24
C SER A 86 -6.46 37.50 -2.74
N VAL A 87 -7.42 36.65 -3.14
CA VAL A 87 -7.74 36.37 -4.56
C VAL A 87 -9.26 36.29 -4.78
N PRO A 88 -9.88 37.08 -5.69
CA PRO A 88 -11.30 36.98 -5.95
C PRO A 88 -11.65 35.87 -6.97
N ILE A 89 -12.49 34.93 -6.49
CA ILE A 89 -13.59 34.16 -7.14
C ILE A 89 -13.32 33.39 -8.45
N ASP A 90 -13.44 32.05 -8.42
CA ASP A 90 -14.44 31.31 -9.21
C ASP A 90 -14.81 29.95 -8.57
N ASN A 91 -15.98 29.46 -8.96
CA ASN A 91 -16.89 28.54 -8.30
C ASN A 91 -16.42 27.09 -8.04
N GLY A 92 -16.84 26.58 -6.87
CA GLY A 92 -17.41 25.24 -6.72
C GLY A 92 -16.46 24.05 -6.62
N GLU A 93 -16.02 23.71 -5.40
CA GLU A 93 -15.87 22.32 -4.95
C GLU A 93 -15.70 22.28 -3.43
N TYR A 94 -16.56 21.51 -2.75
CA TYR A 94 -16.39 21.17 -1.34
C TYR A 94 -15.16 20.26 -1.20
N GLY A 95 -14.02 20.81 -0.79
CA GLY A 95 -12.86 19.99 -0.46
C GLY A 95 -11.67 20.84 -0.09
N GLU A 96 -11.37 20.94 1.22
CA GLU A 96 -10.04 21.27 1.77
C GLU A 96 -10.03 21.49 3.31
N GLU A 97 -11.19 21.43 3.97
CA GLU A 97 -11.30 21.61 5.43
C GLU A 97 -10.54 20.53 6.23
N TRP A 98 -10.16 19.43 5.57
CA TRP A 98 -9.45 18.30 6.18
C TRP A 98 -7.92 18.35 6.02
N SER A 99 -7.33 19.39 5.43
CA SER A 99 -5.92 19.33 5.03
C SER A 99 -4.93 19.41 6.22
N THR A 100 -5.12 20.36 7.14
CA THR A 100 -4.10 20.63 8.17
C THR A 100 -4.11 19.66 9.34
N LEU A 101 -5.29 19.26 9.83
CA LEU A 101 -5.37 18.30 10.94
C LEU A 101 -4.81 16.94 10.52
N PHE A 102 -5.06 16.49 9.28
CA PHE A 102 -4.49 15.24 8.78
C PHE A 102 -2.99 15.37 8.55
N SER A 103 -2.52 16.52 8.07
CA SER A 103 -1.09 16.76 7.84
C SER A 103 -0.30 16.74 9.15
N PHE A 104 -0.81 17.37 10.20
CA PHE A 104 -0.14 17.35 11.50
C PHE A 104 -0.28 15.98 12.18
N GLN A 105 -1.44 15.32 12.06
CA GLN A 105 -1.60 13.95 12.54
C GLN A 105 -0.61 13.00 11.87
N ALA A 106 -0.42 13.09 10.55
CA ALA A 106 0.56 12.29 9.82
C ALA A 106 1.99 12.52 10.32
N LEU A 107 2.34 13.77 10.68
CA LEU A 107 3.63 14.07 11.31
C LEU A 107 3.74 13.41 12.68
N VAL A 108 2.70 13.49 13.52
CA VAL A 108 2.67 12.85 14.84
C VAL A 108 2.79 11.33 14.70
N ASP A 109 2.06 10.71 13.78
CA ASP A 109 2.12 9.27 13.50
C ASP A 109 3.52 8.85 13.03
N MET A 110 4.20 9.69 12.24
CA MET A 110 5.59 9.49 11.88
C MET A 110 6.51 9.57 13.10
N LEU A 111 6.31 10.53 14.02
CA LEU A 111 7.09 10.62 15.25
C LEU A 111 6.88 9.42 16.17
N VAL A 112 5.64 8.92 16.29
CA VAL A 112 5.33 7.66 16.99
C VAL A 112 6.03 6.48 16.32
N SER A 113 6.06 6.46 14.98
CA SER A 113 6.76 5.41 14.24
C SER A 113 8.27 5.38 14.53
N LEU A 114 8.88 6.55 14.76
CA LEU A 114 10.30 6.69 15.12
C LEU A 114 10.63 6.29 16.56
N THR A 115 9.66 6.04 17.44
CA THR A 115 9.93 5.52 18.78
C THR A 115 10.04 4.00 18.85
N ASN A 116 9.87 3.31 17.71
CA ASN A 116 10.10 1.86 17.63
C ASN A 116 11.59 1.52 17.69
N ASN A 117 11.92 0.25 17.93
CA ASN A 117 13.33 -0.15 17.93
C ASN A 117 13.85 -0.13 16.49
N ASP A 118 15.15 0.11 16.35
CA ASP A 118 15.81 0.25 15.06
C ASP A 118 15.64 -0.98 14.12
N GLY A 119 15.55 -2.16 14.73
CA GLY A 119 15.31 -3.42 14.01
C GLY A 119 13.88 -3.60 13.52
N ASP A 120 12.89 -2.96 14.16
CA ASP A 120 11.47 -3.27 13.98
C ASP A 120 10.92 -2.72 12.66
N GLY A 121 11.55 -1.70 12.10
CA GLY A 121 11.06 -1.01 10.91
C GLY A 121 12.15 -0.41 10.02
N ARG A 122 11.73 0.07 8.87
CA ARG A 122 12.58 0.79 7.91
C ARG A 122 11.91 2.07 7.47
N ILE A 123 12.73 3.09 7.24
CA ILE A 123 12.31 4.36 6.71
C ILE A 123 12.68 4.41 5.23
N ILE A 124 11.67 4.59 4.40
CA ILE A 124 11.79 4.75 2.96
C ILE A 124 11.67 6.24 2.66
N ILE A 125 12.71 6.78 2.06
CA ILE A 125 12.76 8.16 1.60
C ILE A 125 12.72 8.15 0.08
N SER A 126 11.73 8.83 -0.48
CA SER A 126 11.69 9.15 -1.90
C SER A 126 11.77 10.65 -2.06
N LYS A 127 12.80 11.12 -2.78
CA LYS A 127 13.03 12.56 -2.98
C LYS A 127 12.16 13.08 -4.11
N SER A 128 11.68 14.31 -3.94
CA SER A 128 10.86 15.00 -4.94
C SER A 128 11.62 15.10 -6.27
N ARG A 129 10.94 14.77 -7.38
CA ARG A 129 11.46 14.97 -8.74
C ARG A 129 10.55 15.92 -9.51
N LEU A 130 11.14 16.68 -10.41
CA LEU A 130 10.40 17.34 -11.48
C LEU A 130 9.90 16.24 -12.44
N THR A 131 8.60 16.03 -12.50
CA THR A 131 7.99 15.15 -13.51
C THR A 131 7.37 16.00 -14.60
N CYS A 132 7.29 15.49 -15.84
CA CYS A 132 6.76 16.24 -16.98
C CYS A 132 5.28 16.66 -16.84
N SER A 133 4.56 16.19 -15.81
CA SER A 133 3.17 16.57 -15.50
C SER A 133 3.01 17.38 -14.20
N GLY A 134 4.10 17.89 -13.62
CA GLY A 134 4.08 18.66 -12.37
C GLY A 134 5.18 18.27 -11.38
N ARG A 135 5.34 19.04 -10.30
CA ARG A 135 6.30 18.73 -9.21
C ARG A 135 5.80 17.49 -8.46
N GLY A 136 6.39 16.33 -8.70
CA GLY A 136 6.11 15.13 -7.92
C GLY A 136 6.69 15.32 -6.52
N GLY A 137 5.84 15.45 -5.51
CA GLY A 137 6.27 15.61 -4.12
C GLY A 137 7.12 14.42 -3.66
N GLY A 138 8.14 14.69 -2.84
CA GLY A 138 8.88 13.63 -2.14
C GLY A 138 8.01 13.06 -1.02
N PHE A 139 8.25 11.81 -0.64
CA PHE A 139 7.56 11.19 0.49
C PHE A 139 8.54 10.53 1.46
N LEU A 140 8.14 10.52 2.72
CA LEU A 140 8.78 9.81 3.80
C LEU A 140 7.79 8.76 4.30
N LYS A 141 8.21 7.50 4.35
CA LYS A 141 7.34 6.39 4.75
C LYS A 141 8.06 5.50 5.75
N TYR A 142 7.43 5.28 6.89
CA TYR A 142 7.83 4.21 7.81
C TYR A 142 7.13 2.90 7.43
N VAL A 143 7.87 1.80 7.47
CA VAL A 143 7.34 0.44 7.27
C VAL A 143 7.76 -0.40 8.48
N MET A 144 6.77 -0.84 9.26
CA MET A 144 6.97 -1.86 10.28
C MET A 144 7.22 -3.21 9.61
N LEU A 145 8.36 -3.83 9.92
CA LEU A 145 8.75 -5.14 9.40
C LEU A 145 8.27 -6.27 10.33
N THR A 146 8.17 -5.99 11.62
CA THR A 146 7.88 -7.00 12.64
C THR A 146 6.48 -6.81 13.24
N GLY A 147 5.56 -7.74 12.96
CA GLY A 147 4.23 -7.76 13.58
C GLY A 147 4.23 -8.29 15.02
N GLU A 148 5.25 -9.07 15.36
CA GLU A 148 5.44 -9.77 16.64
C GLU A 148 5.31 -8.86 17.87
N LYS A 149 5.91 -7.66 17.82
CA LYS A 149 5.95 -6.72 18.96
C LYS A 149 4.57 -6.16 19.31
N MET A 150 3.76 -5.88 18.29
CA MET A 150 2.38 -5.43 18.49
C MET A 150 1.57 -6.49 19.23
N PHE A 151 1.82 -7.77 18.92
CA PHE A 151 1.14 -8.87 19.58
C PHE A 151 1.71 -9.18 20.96
N SER A 152 2.99 -8.94 21.23
CA SER A 152 3.58 -9.23 22.55
C SER A 152 2.98 -8.37 23.66
N GLU A 153 2.74 -7.08 23.39
CA GLU A 153 2.05 -6.17 24.30
C GLU A 153 0.63 -6.66 24.63
N ILE A 154 -0.15 -6.99 23.59
CA ILE A 154 -1.53 -7.49 23.74
C ILE A 154 -1.55 -8.82 24.52
N VAL A 155 -0.63 -9.74 24.21
CA VAL A 155 -0.49 -11.04 24.89
C VAL A 155 -0.14 -10.87 26.37
N HIS A 156 0.67 -9.88 26.72
CA HIS A 156 1.05 -9.64 28.11
C HIS A 156 -0.08 -9.02 28.93
N GLU A 157 -0.89 -8.14 28.32
CA GLU A 157 -1.98 -7.45 29.02
C GLU A 157 -3.27 -8.28 29.12
N ALA A 158 -3.54 -9.13 28.13
CA ALA A 158 -4.77 -9.91 28.09
C ALA A 158 -4.67 -11.20 28.93
N HIS A 159 -5.76 -11.56 29.61
CA HIS A 159 -5.85 -12.84 30.30
C HIS A 159 -5.88 -14.04 29.33
N ALA A 160 -6.58 -13.88 28.20
CA ALA A 160 -6.68 -14.87 27.13
C ALA A 160 -6.95 -14.18 25.80
N ILE A 161 -6.37 -14.69 24.71
CA ILE A 161 -6.57 -14.19 23.34
C ILE A 161 -7.13 -15.31 22.48
N VAL A 162 -8.22 -15.01 21.76
CA VAL A 162 -8.84 -15.94 20.82
C VAL A 162 -8.76 -15.34 19.42
N LEU A 163 -7.92 -15.93 18.56
CA LEU A 163 -7.87 -15.61 17.14
C LEU A 163 -8.78 -16.58 16.38
N ALA A 164 -9.88 -16.09 15.84
CA ALA A 164 -10.84 -16.87 15.08
C ALA A 164 -10.92 -16.37 13.63
N GLY A 165 -10.87 -17.29 12.67
CA GLY A 165 -10.99 -16.97 11.25
C GLY A 165 -11.23 -18.22 10.40
N GLY A 166 -12.01 -18.09 9.34
CA GLY A 166 -12.36 -19.21 8.46
C GLY A 166 -11.23 -19.66 7.52
N THR A 167 -10.19 -18.85 7.35
CA THR A 167 -9.11 -19.06 6.36
C THR A 167 -7.71 -18.86 6.95
N LEU A 168 -7.51 -19.16 8.24
CA LEU A 168 -6.23 -18.99 8.94
C LEU A 168 -5.17 -20.06 8.59
N GLN A 169 -5.48 -21.00 7.70
CA GLN A 169 -4.53 -22.03 7.29
C GLN A 169 -3.56 -21.47 6.24
N PRO A 170 -2.24 -21.69 6.37
CA PRO A 170 -1.55 -22.52 7.37
C PRO A 170 -1.36 -21.82 8.73
N MET A 171 -1.77 -22.49 9.81
CA MET A 171 -1.71 -21.93 11.18
C MET A 171 -0.27 -21.80 11.70
N GLU A 172 0.65 -22.60 11.16
CA GLU A 172 2.07 -22.57 11.54
C GLU A 172 2.76 -21.27 11.13
N GLU A 173 2.45 -20.74 9.94
CA GLU A 173 2.97 -19.46 9.47
C GLU A 173 2.50 -18.30 10.37
N THR A 174 1.26 -18.41 10.85
CA THR A 174 0.70 -17.45 11.82
C THR A 174 1.46 -17.52 13.15
N ARG A 175 1.79 -18.73 13.63
CA ARG A 175 2.62 -18.91 14.83
C ARG A 175 3.99 -18.26 14.66
N GLU A 176 4.69 -18.59 13.60
CA GLU A 176 6.08 -18.16 13.38
C GLU A 176 6.20 -16.65 13.19
N ARG A 177 5.20 -16.02 12.54
CA ARG A 177 5.25 -14.57 12.30
C ARG A 177 4.71 -13.72 13.45
N LEU A 178 3.68 -14.19 14.14
CA LEU A 178 2.99 -13.37 15.15
C LEU A 178 3.36 -13.75 16.58
N PHE A 179 3.76 -14.99 16.83
CA PHE A 179 4.01 -15.53 18.17
C PHE A 179 5.29 -16.38 18.29
N PRO A 180 6.43 -16.00 17.67
CA PRO A 180 7.64 -16.83 17.69
C PRO A 180 8.21 -17.06 19.09
N TRP A 181 7.95 -16.16 20.06
CA TRP A 181 8.41 -16.27 21.44
C TRP A 181 7.52 -17.16 22.33
N LEU A 182 6.31 -17.51 21.88
CA LEU A 182 5.39 -18.31 22.68
C LEU A 182 5.71 -19.80 22.55
N PRO A 183 5.86 -20.54 23.66
CA PRO A 183 6.07 -21.98 23.61
C PRO A 183 4.80 -22.67 23.08
N PRO A 184 4.93 -23.82 22.36
CA PRO A 184 3.79 -24.53 21.79
C PRO A 184 2.69 -24.94 22.79
N ARG A 185 3.02 -24.97 24.09
CA ARG A 185 2.06 -25.31 25.16
C ARG A 185 1.07 -24.19 25.49
N GLN A 186 1.40 -22.94 25.13
CA GLN A 186 0.54 -21.77 25.39
C GLN A 186 -0.30 -21.39 24.16
N LEU A 187 0.00 -21.97 23.00
CA LEU A 187 -0.71 -21.69 21.76
C LEU A 187 -1.51 -22.92 21.33
N HIS A 188 -2.83 -22.79 21.40
CA HIS A 188 -3.74 -23.85 21.01
C HIS A 188 -4.36 -23.55 19.66
N PHE A 189 -4.09 -24.41 18.69
CA PHE A 189 -4.75 -24.37 17.39
C PHE A 189 -5.93 -25.32 17.37
N PHE A 190 -7.08 -24.79 17.00
CA PHE A 190 -8.30 -25.54 16.85
C PHE A 190 -8.93 -25.22 15.50
N SER A 191 -9.18 -26.26 14.71
CA SER A 191 -9.96 -26.16 13.48
C SER A 191 -11.27 -26.93 13.66
N CYS A 192 -12.38 -26.23 13.43
CA CYS A 192 -13.67 -26.89 13.31
C CYS A 192 -13.72 -27.67 11.99
N SER A 193 -14.41 -28.81 11.99
CA SER A 193 -14.78 -29.49 10.75
C SER A 193 -15.62 -28.58 9.85
N HIS A 194 -15.47 -28.74 8.54
CA HIS A 194 -16.21 -27.95 7.57
C HIS A 194 -17.72 -28.24 7.68
N ILE A 195 -18.55 -27.20 7.77
CA ILE A 195 -20.02 -27.35 7.83
C ILE A 195 -20.57 -27.82 6.47
N VAL A 196 -19.93 -27.39 5.38
CA VAL A 196 -20.35 -27.78 4.03
C VAL A 196 -19.76 -29.16 3.72
N PRO A 197 -20.58 -30.14 3.31
CA PRO A 197 -20.11 -31.47 2.93
C PRO A 197 -19.11 -31.40 1.76
N PRO A 198 -18.11 -32.30 1.71
CA PRO A 198 -17.11 -32.29 0.65
C PRO A 198 -17.72 -32.49 -0.75
N GLU A 199 -18.89 -33.14 -0.85
CA GLU A 199 -19.62 -33.33 -2.11
C GLU A 199 -20.18 -32.02 -2.67
N SER A 200 -20.30 -30.98 -1.84
CA SER A 200 -20.84 -29.67 -2.26
C SER A 200 -19.76 -28.71 -2.79
N ILE A 201 -18.47 -29.07 -2.70
CA ILE A 201 -17.35 -28.25 -3.15
C ILE A 201 -16.39 -29.09 -3.98
N LEU A 202 -16.18 -28.70 -5.24
CA LEU A 202 -15.23 -29.34 -6.14
C LEU A 202 -14.11 -28.37 -6.52
N PRO A 203 -12.97 -28.38 -5.81
CA PRO A 203 -11.81 -27.58 -6.21
C PRO A 203 -11.15 -28.21 -7.45
N ILE A 204 -10.93 -27.41 -8.49
CA ILE A 204 -10.29 -27.84 -9.73
C ILE A 204 -9.15 -26.90 -10.06
N VAL A 205 -7.97 -27.46 -10.31
CA VAL A 205 -6.82 -26.72 -10.84
C VAL A 205 -6.81 -26.88 -12.36
N VAL A 206 -7.00 -25.78 -13.08
CA VAL A 206 -6.96 -25.76 -14.54
C VAL A 206 -5.58 -25.30 -14.99
N SER A 207 -4.75 -26.25 -15.44
CA SER A 207 -3.37 -25.97 -15.88
C SER A 207 -3.26 -25.64 -17.37
N ARG A 208 -4.28 -25.95 -18.17
CA ARG A 208 -4.31 -25.73 -19.62
C ARG A 208 -5.65 -25.16 -20.05
N GLY A 209 -5.62 -24.30 -21.05
CA GLY A 209 -6.83 -23.71 -21.62
C GLY A 209 -7.45 -24.55 -22.75
N PRO A 210 -8.55 -24.06 -23.34
CA PRO A 210 -9.32 -24.78 -24.36
C PRO A 210 -8.54 -25.12 -25.64
N SER A 211 -7.51 -24.35 -26.00
CA SER A 211 -6.65 -24.63 -27.17
C SER A 211 -5.52 -25.63 -26.83
N GLY A 212 -5.41 -26.06 -25.57
CA GLY A 212 -4.35 -26.94 -25.08
C GLY A 212 -3.09 -26.19 -24.61
N GLN A 213 -3.08 -24.86 -24.71
CA GLN A 213 -1.99 -24.03 -24.20
C GLN A 213 -1.89 -24.11 -22.68
N SER A 214 -0.67 -24.18 -22.15
CA SER A 214 -0.44 -24.15 -20.69
C SER A 214 -0.67 -22.74 -20.16
N PHE A 215 -1.41 -22.62 -19.07
CA PHE A 215 -1.56 -21.35 -18.38
C PHE A 215 -0.29 -21.00 -17.60
N ASP A 216 0.26 -19.82 -17.88
CA ASP A 216 1.32 -19.20 -17.08
C ASP A 216 0.95 -17.75 -16.76
N PHE A 217 0.58 -17.53 -15.50
CA PHE A 217 0.23 -16.22 -14.96
C PHE A 217 1.38 -15.57 -14.17
N SER A 218 2.62 -16.00 -14.41
CA SER A 218 3.83 -15.30 -13.94
C SER A 218 3.86 -13.85 -14.44
N TYR A 219 4.60 -12.98 -13.74
CA TYR A 219 4.67 -11.55 -14.08
C TYR A 219 5.10 -11.31 -15.54
N SER A 220 6.04 -12.11 -16.04
CA SER A 220 6.57 -12.04 -17.40
C SER A 220 5.56 -12.43 -18.47
N CYS A 221 4.68 -13.41 -18.20
CA CYS A 221 3.86 -14.05 -19.23
C CYS A 221 2.38 -13.66 -19.16
N ARG A 222 1.86 -13.26 -17.99
CA ARG A 222 0.44 -12.97 -17.78
C ARG A 222 -0.15 -11.89 -18.68
N SER A 223 0.68 -10.95 -19.15
CA SER A 223 0.27 -9.83 -20.00
C SER A 223 0.33 -10.15 -21.49
N SER A 224 0.76 -11.36 -21.87
CA SER A 224 0.80 -11.76 -23.27
C SER A 224 -0.60 -11.93 -23.85
N SER A 225 -0.78 -11.56 -25.12
CA SER A 225 -2.08 -11.66 -25.80
C SER A 225 -2.64 -13.07 -25.75
N ASN A 226 -1.79 -14.07 -25.99
CA ASN A 226 -2.19 -15.48 -25.98
C ASN A 226 -2.75 -15.92 -24.62
N MET A 227 -2.12 -15.54 -23.51
CA MET A 227 -2.60 -15.89 -22.17
C MET A 227 -3.95 -15.24 -21.86
N ILE A 228 -4.11 -13.97 -22.22
CA ILE A 228 -5.35 -13.22 -21.98
C ILE A 228 -6.50 -13.78 -22.83
N GLU A 229 -6.24 -14.09 -24.09
CA GLU A 229 -7.22 -14.69 -25.00
C GLU A 229 -7.63 -16.09 -24.53
N GLU A 230 -6.66 -16.95 -24.21
CA GLU A 230 -6.90 -18.31 -23.73
C GLU A 230 -7.74 -18.34 -22.44
N LEU A 231 -7.49 -17.40 -21.52
CA LEU A 231 -8.31 -17.20 -20.32
C LEU A 231 -9.75 -16.77 -20.67
N GLY A 232 -9.90 -15.88 -21.65
CA GLY A 232 -11.20 -15.43 -22.13
C GLY A 232 -12.02 -16.56 -22.76
N LEU A 233 -11.38 -17.44 -23.53
CA LEU A 233 -12.01 -18.63 -24.11
C LEU A 233 -12.46 -19.61 -23.03
N LEU A 234 -11.63 -19.87 -22.01
CA LEU A 234 -12.01 -20.70 -20.86
C LEU A 234 -13.26 -20.14 -20.17
N LEU A 235 -13.29 -18.83 -19.91
CA LEU A 235 -14.43 -18.19 -19.26
C LEU A 235 -15.69 -18.23 -20.11
N CYS A 236 -15.59 -18.06 -21.44
CA CYS A 236 -16.74 -18.21 -22.34
C CYS A 236 -17.39 -19.60 -22.18
N ASN A 237 -16.59 -20.65 -22.08
CA ASN A 237 -17.08 -22.02 -21.89
C ASN A 237 -17.73 -22.20 -20.51
N LEU A 238 -17.11 -21.67 -19.45
CA LEU A 238 -17.66 -21.75 -18.09
C LEU A 238 -18.98 -20.97 -17.95
N VAL A 239 -19.06 -19.77 -18.52
CA VAL A 239 -20.25 -18.92 -18.51
C VAL A 239 -21.44 -19.60 -19.19
N ALA A 240 -21.19 -20.43 -20.21
CA ALA A 240 -22.24 -21.16 -20.91
C ALA A 240 -22.85 -22.31 -20.07
N ILE A 241 -22.07 -22.90 -19.17
CA ILE A 241 -22.45 -24.12 -18.41
C ILE A 241 -22.94 -23.77 -17.01
N VAL A 242 -22.34 -22.78 -16.35
CA VAL A 242 -22.69 -22.41 -14.97
C VAL A 242 -24.01 -21.62 -14.96
N PRO A 243 -25.08 -22.06 -14.29
CA PRO A 243 -26.41 -21.49 -14.46
C PRO A 243 -26.56 -20.08 -13.86
N LYS A 244 -26.02 -19.84 -12.66
CA LYS A 244 -26.25 -18.60 -11.89
C LYS A 244 -25.16 -17.56 -12.15
N GLY A 245 -24.28 -17.33 -11.17
CA GLY A 245 -23.20 -16.34 -11.24
C GLY A 245 -21.83 -17.01 -11.26
N ILE A 246 -20.85 -16.26 -11.77
CA ILE A 246 -19.42 -16.59 -11.67
C ILE A 246 -18.74 -15.37 -11.06
N VAL A 247 -17.84 -15.61 -10.11
CA VAL A 247 -16.97 -14.58 -9.54
C VAL A 247 -15.55 -14.87 -10.00
N VAL A 248 -14.91 -13.90 -10.64
CA VAL A 248 -13.54 -14.00 -11.16
C VAL A 248 -12.67 -13.01 -10.43
N PHE A 249 -11.58 -13.49 -9.83
CA PHE A 249 -10.58 -12.67 -9.15
C PHE A 249 -9.33 -12.53 -10.02
N PHE A 250 -8.78 -11.32 -10.07
CA PHE A 250 -7.52 -11.00 -10.76
C PHE A 250 -6.47 -10.56 -9.75
N SER A 251 -5.18 -10.73 -10.10
CA SER A 251 -4.07 -10.40 -9.20
C SER A 251 -3.91 -8.91 -8.87
N SER A 252 -4.43 -8.01 -9.71
CA SER A 252 -4.45 -6.57 -9.46
C SER A 252 -5.53 -5.87 -10.30
N PHE A 253 -5.92 -4.66 -9.89
CA PHE A 253 -6.84 -3.81 -10.66
C PHE A 253 -6.27 -3.38 -12.01
N GLU A 254 -4.97 -3.10 -12.07
CA GLU A 254 -4.27 -2.77 -13.32
C GLU A 254 -4.33 -3.94 -14.30
N TYR A 255 -4.04 -5.16 -13.83
CA TYR A 255 -4.09 -6.35 -14.67
C TYR A 255 -5.52 -6.65 -15.14
N LYS A 256 -6.51 -6.52 -14.25
CA LYS A 256 -7.94 -6.60 -14.62
C LYS A 256 -8.29 -5.63 -15.75
N GLY A 257 -7.82 -4.38 -15.67
CA GLY A 257 -8.04 -3.37 -16.72
C GLY A 257 -7.48 -3.81 -18.08
N LYS A 258 -6.22 -4.25 -18.11
CA LYS A 258 -5.57 -4.76 -19.34
C LYS A 258 -6.34 -5.93 -19.96
N VAL A 259 -6.77 -6.89 -19.13
CA VAL A 259 -7.57 -8.04 -19.58
C VAL A 259 -8.91 -7.60 -20.13
N TYR A 260 -9.59 -6.68 -19.43
CA TYR A 260 -10.89 -6.16 -19.84
C TYR A 260 -10.81 -5.45 -21.20
N ASP A 261 -9.81 -4.59 -21.41
CA ASP A 261 -9.64 -3.86 -22.67
C ASP A 261 -9.31 -4.80 -23.83
N ALA A 262 -8.49 -5.83 -23.59
CA ALA A 262 -8.20 -6.87 -24.57
C ALA A 262 -9.46 -7.68 -24.93
N TRP A 263 -10.28 -8.08 -23.97
CA TRP A 263 -11.53 -8.81 -24.22
C TRP A 263 -12.61 -7.96 -24.88
N LYS A 264 -12.62 -6.66 -24.61
CA LYS A 264 -13.48 -5.70 -25.31
C LYS A 264 -13.09 -5.59 -26.78
N THR A 265 -11.79 -5.63 -27.09
CA THR A 265 -11.26 -5.55 -28.45
C THR A 265 -11.45 -6.85 -29.24
N SER A 266 -11.39 -8.00 -28.56
CA SER A 266 -11.50 -9.34 -29.16
C SER A 266 -12.92 -9.94 -29.16
N ASP A 267 -13.96 -9.13 -28.86
CA ASP A 267 -15.38 -9.52 -28.79
C ASP A 267 -15.71 -10.64 -27.76
N ILE A 268 -14.72 -11.12 -27.01
CA ILE A 268 -14.89 -12.09 -25.91
C ILE A 268 -15.86 -11.54 -24.85
N LEU A 269 -15.73 -10.25 -24.53
CA LEU A 269 -16.56 -9.62 -23.51
C LEU A 269 -18.04 -9.60 -23.92
N GLU A 270 -18.35 -9.35 -25.19
CA GLU A 270 -19.73 -9.35 -25.69
C GLU A 270 -20.32 -10.76 -25.70
N ARG A 271 -19.52 -11.78 -26.01
CA ARG A 271 -19.92 -13.20 -25.87
C ARG A 271 -20.31 -13.55 -24.44
N ILE A 272 -19.57 -13.05 -23.46
CA ILE A 272 -19.88 -13.24 -22.03
C ILE A 272 -21.16 -12.48 -21.66
N LYS A 273 -21.28 -11.20 -22.03
CA LYS A 273 -22.45 -10.35 -21.74
C LYS A 273 -23.75 -10.91 -22.31
N LYS A 274 -23.70 -11.56 -23.48
CA LYS A 274 -24.85 -12.22 -24.10
C LYS A 274 -25.43 -13.33 -23.23
N LYS A 275 -24.62 -13.95 -22.37
CA LYS A 275 -25.03 -15.06 -21.49
C LYS A 275 -25.26 -14.63 -20.05
N LYS A 276 -24.46 -13.68 -19.53
CA LYS A 276 -24.53 -13.21 -18.14
C LYS A 276 -24.20 -11.73 -18.06
N THR A 277 -24.92 -11.01 -17.20
CA THR A 277 -24.61 -9.61 -16.88
C THR A 277 -23.22 -9.50 -16.26
N TYR A 278 -22.36 -8.69 -16.87
CA TYR A 278 -21.04 -8.37 -16.33
C TYR A 278 -21.15 -7.22 -15.32
N LEU A 279 -20.59 -7.41 -14.13
CA LEU A 279 -20.50 -6.40 -13.08
C LEU A 279 -19.05 -6.22 -12.68
N GLN A 280 -18.59 -4.97 -12.67
CA GLN A 280 -17.25 -4.61 -12.23
C GLN A 280 -17.34 -3.77 -10.96
N ARG A 281 -16.58 -4.16 -9.93
CA ARG A 281 -16.36 -3.30 -8.78
C ARG A 281 -15.43 -2.16 -9.20
N ALA A 282 -15.93 -0.93 -9.03
CA ALA A 282 -15.17 0.31 -9.15
C ALA A 282 -14.03 0.35 -8.13
#